data_AF-A0A9E5EH41-F1
#
_entry.id   AF-A0A9E5EH41-F1
#
_cell.length_a   1.000
_cell.length_b   1.000
_cell.length_c   1.000
_cell.angle_alpha   90.00
_cell.angle_beta   90.00
_cell.angle_gamma   90.00
#
_symmetry.space_group_name_H-M   'P 1'
#
loop_
_entity.id
_entity.type
_entity.pdbx_description
1 polymer ?
#
loop_
_entity_poly.entity_id
_entity_poly.type
_entity_poly.pdbx_seq_one_letter_code
_entity_poly.pdbx_strand_id
1 'polypeptide(L)'
;MPVFGAPQVMFERGQGTQLWDTNGKRYLDFLCGIAVTSLGHSNPVVAAAIAHQANTLLHVSNFFANPVATQTALMVDKLLSEACGEGAGYGQVFFCNSGAEANEAGIKLARKFGGRGKHVVVSALGSFHGRTLAALAATGQPEKHEPFAPMPEGFRHVVFNDIASLESALDETVAAVLLETIQGEGGVVPASVEYLQAARKMCTERGILLMIDEVQTGFARTGKWFGFEHANIKPDVVMLAKAMGNGMPIGALWASQQVASVFKPGDHGSTYSGTALATAA
;
A
#
# COMPACT_ATOMS: atom_id res chain seq x y z
N MET A 1 13.16 9.54 20.46
CA MET A 1 12.17 8.52 20.87
C MET A 1 12.77 7.15 20.58
N PRO A 2 12.91 6.24 21.55
CA PRO A 2 13.59 4.95 21.38
C PRO A 2 12.70 3.90 20.70
N VAL A 3 12.13 4.24 19.53
CA VAL A 3 11.27 3.33 18.75
C VAL A 3 12.06 2.43 17.79
N PHE A 4 13.37 2.68 17.66
CA PHE A 4 14.33 1.87 16.93
C PHE A 4 15.47 1.46 17.87
N GLY A 5 16.09 0.30 17.60
CA GLY A 5 17.35 -0.06 18.24
C GLY A 5 18.48 0.90 17.84
N ALA A 6 19.63 0.78 18.51
CA ALA A 6 20.81 1.56 18.14
C ALA A 6 21.17 1.32 16.66
N PRO A 7 21.41 2.38 15.85
CA PRO A 7 21.83 2.22 14.47
C PRO A 7 23.11 1.39 14.38
N GLN A 8 23.11 0.35 13.52
CA GLN A 8 24.27 -0.53 13.37
C GLN A 8 25.41 0.12 12.55
N VAL A 9 25.05 0.94 11.56
CA VAL A 9 25.97 1.61 10.63
C VAL A 9 25.42 3.00 10.31
N MET A 10 26.30 3.98 10.15
CA MET A 10 25.94 5.34 9.74
C MET A 10 26.33 5.54 8.26
N PHE A 11 25.36 5.46 7.36
CA PHE A 11 25.57 5.67 5.93
C PHE A 11 25.52 7.15 5.56
N GLU A 12 26.42 7.58 4.67
CA GLU A 12 26.46 8.97 4.16
C GLU A 12 26.27 9.08 2.64
N ARG A 13 26.46 7.98 1.91
CA ARG A 13 26.34 7.96 0.45
C ARG A 13 25.74 6.65 -0.03
N GLY A 14 24.87 6.73 -1.04
CA GLY A 14 24.39 5.59 -1.81
C GLY A 14 24.48 5.83 -3.31
N GLN A 15 24.73 4.78 -4.08
CA GLN A 15 24.75 4.82 -5.55
C GLN A 15 24.42 3.43 -6.10
N GLY A 16 23.34 3.31 -6.86
CA GLY A 16 22.88 2.03 -7.37
C GLY A 16 22.61 1.06 -6.21
N THR A 17 23.29 -0.09 -6.22
CA THR A 17 23.16 -1.12 -5.16
C THR A 17 24.20 -0.98 -4.05
N GLN A 18 24.92 0.14 -3.97
CA GLN A 18 26.03 0.32 -3.05
C GLN A 18 25.77 1.44 -2.05
N LEU A 19 26.25 1.23 -0.83
CA LEU A 19 26.25 2.20 0.26
C LEU A 19 27.67 2.41 0.79
N TRP A 20 27.95 3.60 1.28
CA TRP A 20 29.20 3.94 1.98
C TRP A 20 28.87 4.54 3.34
N ASP A 21 29.54 4.03 4.37
CA ASP A 21 29.47 4.59 5.71
C ASP A 21 30.43 5.78 5.89
N THR A 22 30.29 6.50 7.00
CA THR A 22 31.10 7.68 7.35
C THR A 22 32.59 7.36 7.58
N ASN A 23 32.98 6.09 7.65
CA ASN A 23 34.38 5.66 7.69
C ASN A 23 34.90 5.25 6.31
N GLY A 24 34.09 5.42 5.25
CA GLY A 24 34.41 5.07 3.87
C GLY A 24 34.24 3.59 3.53
N LYS A 25 33.75 2.74 4.45
CA LYS A 25 33.52 1.32 4.14
C LYS A 25 32.31 1.19 3.22
N ARG A 26 32.49 0.36 2.19
CA ARG A 26 31.48 0.09 1.16
C ARG A 26 30.68 -1.18 1.48
N TYR A 27 29.38 -1.13 1.21
CA TYR A 27 28.43 -2.21 1.42
C TYR A 27 27.64 -2.45 0.14
N LEU A 28 27.26 -3.70 -0.09
CA LEU A 28 26.28 -4.07 -1.10
C LEU A 28 24.90 -4.13 -0.41
N ASP A 29 23.94 -3.36 -0.91
CA ASP A 29 22.62 -3.22 -0.29
C ASP A 29 21.64 -4.24 -0.86
N PHE A 30 21.31 -5.24 -0.05
CA PHE A 30 20.27 -6.25 -0.34
C PHE A 30 18.97 -5.99 0.43
N LEU A 31 18.94 -4.96 1.29
CA LEU A 31 17.75 -4.57 2.04
C LEU A 31 16.92 -3.56 1.24
N CYS A 32 17.58 -2.70 0.47
CA CYS A 32 16.98 -1.64 -0.34
C CYS A 32 16.03 -0.74 0.47
N GLY A 33 16.42 -0.42 1.70
CA GLY A 33 15.57 0.33 2.63
C GLY A 33 14.23 -0.35 2.93
N ILE A 34 14.21 -1.68 3.03
CA ILE A 34 13.00 -2.51 3.18
C ILE A 34 12.13 -2.42 1.92
N ALA A 35 12.74 -2.76 0.77
CA ALA A 35 12.13 -2.77 -0.56
C ALA A 35 11.63 -1.40 -1.08
N VAL A 36 12.22 -0.30 -0.58
CA VAL A 36 11.90 1.08 -1.00
C VAL A 36 12.69 1.51 -2.22
N THR A 37 14.02 1.37 -2.21
CA THR A 37 14.89 1.84 -3.30
C THR A 37 15.01 0.80 -4.41
N SER A 38 13.90 0.46 -5.05
CA SER A 38 13.81 -0.57 -6.10
C SER A 38 14.67 -0.28 -7.34
N LEU A 39 14.91 0.99 -7.66
CA LEU A 39 15.79 1.43 -8.75
C LEU A 39 17.21 1.76 -8.28
N GLY A 40 17.55 1.40 -7.03
CA GLY A 40 18.80 1.73 -6.37
C GLY A 40 18.85 3.15 -5.81
N HIS A 41 19.93 3.42 -5.07
CA HIS A 41 20.22 4.72 -4.46
C HIS A 41 20.66 5.75 -5.49
N SER A 42 20.21 7.00 -5.31
CA SER A 42 20.58 8.15 -6.15
C SER A 42 20.43 7.88 -7.65
N ASN A 43 19.34 7.22 -8.04
CA ASN A 43 19.02 6.98 -9.43
C ASN A 43 18.97 8.32 -10.19
N PRO A 44 19.75 8.51 -11.28
CA PRO A 44 19.90 9.81 -11.92
C PRO A 44 18.61 10.34 -12.54
N VAL A 45 17.69 9.46 -12.97
CA VAL A 45 16.40 9.85 -13.53
C VAL A 45 15.50 10.41 -12.43
N VAL A 46 15.36 9.66 -11.33
CA VAL A 46 14.56 10.08 -10.16
C VAL A 46 15.13 11.37 -9.55
N ALA A 47 16.45 11.43 -9.37
CA ALA A 47 17.11 12.62 -8.82
C ALA A 47 16.90 13.87 -9.69
N ALA A 48 17.00 13.74 -11.01
CA ALA A 48 16.76 14.84 -11.94
C ALA A 48 15.29 15.29 -11.92
N ALA A 49 14.33 14.36 -11.87
CA ALA A 49 12.90 14.67 -11.80
C ALA A 49 12.55 15.44 -10.50
N ILE A 50 13.04 14.96 -9.35
CA ILE A 50 12.90 15.65 -8.06
C ILE A 50 13.52 17.04 -8.11
N ALA A 51 14.77 17.15 -8.58
CA ALA A 51 15.48 18.44 -8.61
C ALA A 51 14.79 19.45 -9.53
N HIS A 52 14.34 19.01 -10.71
CA HIS A 52 13.59 19.86 -11.64
C HIS A 52 12.28 20.34 -11.00
N GLN A 53 11.52 19.42 -10.40
CA GLN A 53 10.23 19.75 -9.83
C GLN A 53 10.35 20.65 -8.59
N ALA A 54 11.40 20.47 -7.78
CA ALA A 54 11.69 21.32 -6.63
C ALA A 54 11.96 22.78 -7.01
N ASN A 55 12.54 23.01 -8.20
CA ASN A 55 12.77 24.35 -8.77
C ASN A 55 11.56 24.89 -9.55
N THR A 56 10.48 24.11 -9.68
CA THR A 56 9.32 24.44 -10.52
C THR A 56 8.06 24.67 -9.69
N LEU A 57 7.60 23.63 -8.97
CA LEU A 57 6.39 23.71 -8.15
C LEU A 57 6.43 22.62 -7.07
N LEU A 58 6.37 23.02 -5.81
CA LEU A 58 6.38 22.07 -4.69
C LEU A 58 4.97 21.62 -4.32
N HIS A 59 4.11 22.57 -3.99
CA HIS A 59 2.85 22.31 -3.29
C HIS A 59 1.80 23.38 -3.58
N VAL A 60 0.56 22.95 -3.83
CA VAL A 60 -0.60 23.83 -4.09
C VAL A 60 -1.85 23.37 -3.34
N SER A 61 -1.75 22.55 -2.29
CA SER A 61 -2.88 21.87 -1.63
C SER A 61 -3.73 21.03 -2.60
N ASN A 62 -4.85 20.48 -2.11
CA ASN A 62 -5.81 19.74 -2.95
C ASN A 62 -6.99 20.61 -3.43
N PHE A 63 -6.96 21.92 -3.16
CA PHE A 63 -7.90 22.86 -3.79
C PHE A 63 -7.54 23.14 -5.25
N PHE A 64 -6.28 22.87 -5.63
CA PHE A 64 -5.78 23.08 -6.99
C PHE A 64 -5.18 21.77 -7.52
N ALA A 65 -5.34 21.54 -8.82
CA ALA A 65 -4.70 20.43 -9.50
C ALA A 65 -3.29 20.82 -9.96
N ASN A 66 -2.43 19.83 -10.18
CA ASN A 66 -1.15 20.00 -10.85
C ASN A 66 -0.97 18.90 -11.92
N PRO A 67 -0.32 19.19 -13.05
CA PRO A 67 -0.25 18.27 -14.17
C PRO A 67 0.53 16.98 -13.83
N VAL A 68 1.56 17.08 -12.98
CA VAL A 68 2.42 15.94 -12.62
C VAL A 68 1.64 14.88 -11.85
N ALA A 69 0.88 15.28 -10.82
CA ALA A 69 0.04 14.37 -10.07
C ALA A 69 -1.08 13.77 -10.94
N THR A 70 -1.72 14.58 -11.80
CA THR A 70 -2.75 14.07 -12.73
C THR A 70 -2.17 13.01 -13.69
N GLN A 71 -1.01 13.28 -14.29
CA GLN A 71 -0.34 12.33 -15.18
C GLN A 71 0.04 11.04 -14.43
N THR A 72 0.58 11.16 -13.23
CA THR A 72 0.95 10.01 -12.39
C THR A 72 -0.26 9.18 -12.02
N ALA A 73 -1.39 9.80 -11.68
CA ALA A 73 -2.65 9.09 -11.39
C ALA A 73 -3.12 8.27 -12.60
N LEU A 74 -3.06 8.86 -13.80
CA LEU A 74 -3.41 8.17 -15.04
C LEU A 74 -2.47 6.99 -15.33
N MET A 75 -1.17 7.13 -15.05
CA MET A 75 -0.20 6.03 -15.21
C MET A 75 -0.45 4.88 -14.23
N VAL A 76 -0.68 5.20 -12.94
CA VAL A 76 -0.99 4.21 -11.91
C VAL A 76 -2.29 3.49 -12.25
N ASP A 77 -3.34 4.22 -12.63
CA ASP A 77 -4.61 3.63 -13.05
C ASP A 77 -4.44 2.73 -14.28
N LYS A 78 -3.68 3.17 -15.28
CA LYS A 78 -3.38 2.36 -16.47
C LYS A 78 -2.71 1.04 -16.09
N LEU A 79 -1.65 1.07 -15.28
CA LEU A 79 -0.92 -0.14 -14.87
C LEU A 79 -1.83 -1.12 -14.12
N LEU A 80 -2.66 -0.62 -13.21
CA LEU A 80 -3.59 -1.46 -12.44
C LEU A 80 -4.74 -1.98 -13.30
N SER A 81 -5.26 -1.16 -14.22
CA SER A 81 -6.28 -1.58 -15.19
C SER A 81 -5.75 -2.70 -16.08
N GLU A 82 -4.55 -2.56 -16.64
CA GLU A 82 -3.89 -3.58 -17.46
C GLU A 82 -3.63 -4.86 -16.65
N ALA A 83 -3.14 -4.75 -15.41
CA ALA A 83 -2.95 -5.88 -14.51
C ALA A 83 -4.27 -6.61 -14.17
N CYS A 84 -5.40 -5.91 -14.23
CA CYS A 84 -6.74 -6.47 -14.05
C CYS A 84 -7.39 -6.97 -15.35
N GLY A 85 -6.71 -6.86 -16.51
CA GLY A 85 -7.28 -7.21 -17.82
C GLY A 85 -8.35 -6.23 -18.32
N GLU A 86 -8.35 -5.00 -17.83
CA GLU A 86 -9.32 -3.95 -18.14
C GLU A 86 -8.70 -2.80 -18.96
N GLY A 87 -9.57 -1.96 -19.54
CA GLY A 87 -9.15 -0.74 -20.24
C GLY A 87 -8.82 0.42 -19.29
N ALA A 88 -8.11 1.44 -19.80
CA ALA A 88 -7.80 2.65 -19.03
C ALA A 88 -9.06 3.37 -18.51
N GLY A 89 -8.96 3.97 -17.32
CA GLY A 89 -10.09 4.61 -16.65
C GLY A 89 -10.95 3.64 -15.84
N TYR A 90 -10.45 2.44 -15.54
CA TYR A 90 -11.17 1.46 -14.75
C TYR A 90 -11.22 1.82 -13.25
N GLY A 91 -10.26 2.61 -12.76
CA GLY A 91 -10.19 3.03 -11.36
C GLY A 91 -9.82 4.49 -11.15
N GLN A 92 -9.66 4.83 -9.87
CA GLN A 92 -9.27 6.16 -9.41
C GLN A 92 -8.16 6.05 -8.38
N VAL A 93 -7.31 7.07 -8.33
CA VAL A 93 -6.15 7.14 -7.44
C VAL A 93 -6.33 8.29 -6.44
N PHE A 94 -6.11 7.98 -5.16
CA PHE A 94 -5.89 8.96 -4.11
C PHE A 94 -4.44 8.85 -3.63
N PHE A 95 -3.68 9.95 -3.71
CA PHE A 95 -2.30 9.98 -3.23
C PHE A 95 -2.23 10.33 -1.74
N CYS A 96 -1.21 9.80 -1.08
CA CYS A 96 -0.85 10.08 0.31
C CYS A 96 0.67 10.00 0.47
N ASN A 97 1.18 9.93 1.70
CA ASN A 97 2.61 10.09 1.99
C ASN A 97 3.28 8.79 2.44
N SER A 98 2.51 7.73 2.70
CA SER A 98 3.04 6.45 3.16
C SER A 98 2.06 5.30 2.92
N GLY A 99 2.56 4.07 3.03
CA GLY A 99 1.70 2.88 2.99
C GLY A 99 0.69 2.82 4.15
N ALA A 100 1.04 3.36 5.33
CA ALA A 100 0.12 3.42 6.45
C ALA A 100 -1.07 4.35 6.14
N GLU A 101 -0.82 5.52 5.53
CA GLU A 101 -1.91 6.41 5.10
C GLU A 101 -2.74 5.80 3.96
N ALA A 102 -2.12 5.07 3.03
CA ALA A 102 -2.84 4.34 1.99
C ALA A 102 -3.79 3.28 2.59
N ASN A 103 -3.31 2.52 3.57
CA ASN A 103 -4.12 1.54 4.30
C ASN A 103 -5.23 2.20 5.12
N GLU A 104 -4.99 3.32 5.80
CA GLU A 104 -6.02 4.12 6.48
C GLU A 104 -7.12 4.59 5.50
N ALA A 105 -6.71 5.10 4.34
CA ALA A 105 -7.65 5.51 3.30
C ALA A 105 -8.48 4.32 2.78
N GLY A 106 -7.84 3.16 2.54
CA GLY A 106 -8.51 1.93 2.12
C GLY A 106 -9.49 1.39 3.16
N ILE A 107 -9.11 1.35 4.45
CA ILE A 107 -9.99 0.91 5.55
C ILE A 107 -11.21 1.83 5.65
N LYS A 108 -11.01 3.15 5.55
CA LYS A 108 -12.13 4.11 5.52
C LYS A 108 -13.02 3.91 4.30
N LEU A 109 -12.44 3.62 3.12
CA LEU A 109 -13.18 3.35 1.89
C LEU A 109 -14.06 2.11 2.05
N ALA A 110 -13.48 1.02 2.58
CA ALA A 110 -14.21 -0.22 2.85
C ALA A 110 -15.37 -0.02 3.83
N ARG A 111 -15.13 0.66 4.95
CA ARG A 111 -16.20 0.95 5.93
C ARG A 111 -17.31 1.80 5.34
N LYS A 112 -16.95 2.81 4.53
CA LYS A 112 -17.96 3.64 3.86
C LYS A 112 -18.74 2.85 2.81
N PHE A 113 -18.06 1.98 2.05
CA PHE A 113 -18.68 1.12 1.04
C PHE A 113 -19.69 0.15 1.67
N GLY A 114 -19.32 -0.53 2.76
CA GLY A 114 -20.23 -1.46 3.44
C GLY A 114 -21.39 -0.76 4.15
N GLY A 115 -21.17 0.46 4.67
CA GLY A 115 -22.21 1.27 5.29
C GLY A 115 -22.57 0.80 6.72
N ARG A 116 -23.74 1.20 7.21
CA ARG A 116 -24.12 0.95 8.60
C ARG A 116 -24.29 -0.55 8.85
N GLY A 117 -23.52 -1.08 9.80
CA GLY A 117 -23.57 -2.50 10.19
C GLY A 117 -22.58 -3.40 9.45
N LYS A 118 -22.08 -2.99 8.27
CA LYS A 118 -21.09 -3.73 7.48
C LYS A 118 -19.78 -2.94 7.43
N HIS A 119 -18.94 -3.11 8.45
CA HIS A 119 -17.74 -2.29 8.68
C HIS A 119 -16.51 -3.10 9.13
N VAL A 120 -16.66 -4.41 9.34
CA VAL A 120 -15.56 -5.28 9.77
C VAL A 120 -14.57 -5.46 8.62
N VAL A 121 -13.28 -5.30 8.91
CA VAL A 121 -12.19 -5.64 7.99
C VAL A 121 -11.54 -6.93 8.49
N VAL A 122 -11.51 -7.95 7.63
CA VAL A 122 -10.85 -9.22 7.91
C VAL A 122 -9.45 -9.19 7.30
N SER A 123 -8.42 -9.41 8.09
CA SER A 123 -7.03 -9.54 7.65
C SER A 123 -6.42 -10.86 8.14
N ALA A 124 -5.19 -11.17 7.76
CA ALA A 124 -4.54 -12.43 8.12
C ALA A 124 -3.51 -12.27 9.25
N LEU A 125 -3.41 -13.26 10.13
CA LEU A 125 -2.32 -13.37 11.10
C LEU A 125 -0.95 -13.34 10.38
N GLY A 126 0.03 -12.67 10.99
CA GLY A 126 1.35 -12.41 10.39
C GLY A 126 1.43 -11.16 9.53
N SER A 127 0.31 -10.56 9.11
CA SER A 127 0.31 -9.40 8.20
C SER A 127 0.88 -8.13 8.82
N PHE A 128 1.23 -7.14 8.00
CA PHE A 128 1.63 -5.80 8.44
C PHE A 128 1.10 -4.69 7.52
N HIS A 129 0.19 -3.86 8.05
CA HIS A 129 -0.48 -2.80 7.26
C HIS A 129 -0.11 -1.37 7.71
N GLY A 130 0.64 -1.22 8.80
CA GLY A 130 1.13 0.08 9.25
C GLY A 130 1.14 0.22 10.77
N ARG A 131 1.39 1.45 11.23
CA ARG A 131 1.50 1.77 12.66
C ARG A 131 0.56 2.90 13.13
N THR A 132 -0.33 3.39 12.27
CA THR A 132 -1.47 4.23 12.69
C THR A 132 -2.53 3.34 13.33
N LEU A 133 -3.40 3.86 14.22
CA LEU A 133 -4.23 2.98 15.07
C LEU A 133 -5.15 2.02 14.29
N ALA A 134 -5.73 2.40 13.14
CA ALA A 134 -6.59 1.49 12.40
C ALA A 134 -5.78 0.52 11.52
N ALA A 135 -4.72 0.99 10.87
CA ALA A 135 -3.81 0.11 10.13
C ALA A 135 -3.06 -0.87 11.06
N LEU A 136 -2.76 -0.44 12.28
CA LEU A 136 -2.24 -1.28 13.35
C LEU A 136 -3.32 -2.26 13.78
N ALA A 137 -4.56 -1.86 14.04
CA ALA A 137 -5.62 -2.83 14.35
C ALA A 137 -5.82 -3.92 13.27
N ALA A 138 -5.60 -3.57 12.00
CA ALA A 138 -5.62 -4.53 10.89
C ALA A 138 -4.37 -5.42 10.80
N THR A 139 -3.23 -5.03 11.37
CA THR A 139 -1.98 -5.80 11.32
C THR A 139 -2.15 -7.15 12.02
N GLY A 140 -1.62 -8.24 11.50
CA GLY A 140 -1.87 -9.59 12.03
C GLY A 140 -0.97 -10.02 13.19
N GLN A 141 -0.44 -9.07 13.98
CA GLN A 141 0.63 -9.29 14.95
C GLN A 141 0.23 -8.74 16.32
N PRO A 142 -0.51 -9.53 17.14
CA PRO A 142 -1.14 -9.06 18.38
C PRO A 142 -0.19 -8.32 19.33
N GLU A 143 1.05 -8.78 19.44
CA GLU A 143 2.09 -8.18 20.28
C GLU A 143 2.42 -6.72 19.90
N LYS A 144 2.16 -6.31 18.66
CA LYS A 144 2.32 -4.92 18.22
C LYS A 144 1.16 -4.02 18.65
N HIS A 145 0.00 -4.59 18.97
CA HIS A 145 -1.22 -3.84 19.29
C HIS A 145 -1.45 -3.72 20.80
N GLU A 146 -1.12 -4.78 21.54
CA GLU A 146 -1.37 -4.89 22.99
C GLU A 146 -0.96 -3.63 23.78
N PRO A 147 0.20 -2.98 23.52
CA PRO A 147 0.61 -1.79 24.27
C PRO A 147 -0.26 -0.54 24.05
N PHE A 148 -1.11 -0.53 23.02
CA PHE A 148 -1.90 0.63 22.61
C PHE A 148 -3.41 0.45 22.79
N ALA A 149 -3.83 -0.63 23.46
CA ALA A 149 -5.24 -0.91 23.69
C ALA A 149 -5.94 0.21 24.50
N PRO A 150 -7.25 0.46 24.27
CA PRO A 150 -8.14 -0.26 23.35
C PRO A 150 -7.93 0.14 21.87
N MET A 151 -7.92 -0.85 20.98
CA MET A 151 -7.83 -0.63 19.54
C MET A 151 -9.21 -0.25 18.96
N PRO A 152 -9.25 0.46 17.82
CA PRO A 152 -10.49 0.67 17.08
C PRO A 152 -11.19 -0.68 16.80
N GLU A 153 -12.50 -0.75 17.02
CA GLU A 153 -13.29 -1.96 16.76
C GLU A 153 -13.43 -2.26 15.26
N GLY A 154 -13.93 -3.45 14.93
CA GLY A 154 -14.25 -3.85 13.55
C GLY A 154 -13.07 -4.43 12.78
N PHE A 155 -12.18 -5.16 13.46
CA PHE A 155 -11.09 -5.93 12.84
C PHE A 155 -11.16 -7.38 13.31
N ARG A 156 -10.90 -8.32 12.39
CA ARG A 156 -10.80 -9.75 12.67
C ARG A 156 -9.60 -10.32 11.94
N HIS A 157 -8.94 -11.29 12.56
CA HIS A 157 -7.77 -11.95 11.99
C HIS A 157 -8.05 -13.42 11.73
N VAL A 158 -7.68 -13.90 10.55
CA VAL A 158 -7.78 -15.31 10.14
C VAL A 158 -6.40 -15.92 9.93
N VAL A 159 -6.32 -17.24 9.91
CA VAL A 159 -5.04 -17.92 9.62
C VAL A 159 -4.68 -17.68 8.14
N PHE A 160 -3.48 -17.17 7.88
CA PHE A 160 -3.00 -16.93 6.52
C PHE A 160 -2.89 -18.25 5.74
N ASN A 161 -3.27 -18.25 4.45
CA ASN A 161 -3.36 -19.45 3.60
C ASN A 161 -4.38 -20.52 4.03
N ASP A 162 -5.25 -20.26 5.01
CA ASP A 162 -6.34 -21.15 5.38
C ASP A 162 -7.67 -20.63 4.83
N ILE A 163 -8.18 -21.28 3.78
CA ILE A 163 -9.43 -20.92 3.11
C ILE A 163 -10.63 -21.10 4.05
N ALA A 164 -10.65 -22.15 4.87
CA ALA A 164 -11.75 -22.42 5.79
C ALA A 164 -11.79 -21.40 6.94
N SER A 165 -10.62 -21.03 7.46
CA SER A 165 -10.49 -19.94 8.43
C SER A 165 -11.02 -18.63 7.85
N LEU A 166 -10.63 -18.29 6.61
CA LEU A 166 -11.14 -17.11 5.92
C LEU A 166 -12.67 -17.16 5.77
N GLU A 167 -13.21 -18.23 5.19
CA GLU A 167 -14.65 -18.40 4.95
C GLU A 167 -15.49 -18.23 6.24
N SER A 168 -15.03 -18.84 7.34
CA SER A 168 -15.73 -18.78 8.64
C SER A 168 -15.83 -17.37 9.23
N ALA A 169 -14.96 -16.45 8.83
CA ALA A 169 -14.92 -15.09 9.35
C ALA A 169 -15.82 -14.11 8.57
N LEU A 170 -16.33 -14.50 7.39
CA LEU A 170 -17.05 -13.62 6.46
C LEU A 170 -18.58 -13.60 6.69
N ASP A 171 -19.02 -13.02 7.81
CA ASP A 171 -20.45 -12.76 8.05
C ASP A 171 -20.95 -11.45 7.39
N GLU A 172 -22.23 -11.13 7.59
CA GLU A 172 -22.89 -9.93 7.04
C GLU A 172 -22.31 -8.59 7.54
N THR A 173 -21.49 -8.61 8.59
CA THR A 173 -20.86 -7.39 9.12
C THR A 173 -19.55 -7.05 8.41
N VAL A 174 -19.03 -7.93 7.55
CA VAL A 174 -17.73 -7.76 6.90
C VAL A 174 -17.83 -6.87 5.67
N ALA A 175 -17.05 -5.79 5.64
CA ALA A 175 -16.96 -4.86 4.53
C ALA A 175 -15.83 -5.19 3.56
N ALA A 176 -14.71 -5.71 4.07
CA ALA A 176 -13.55 -6.03 3.25
C ALA A 176 -12.71 -7.18 3.81
N VAL A 177 -12.01 -7.85 2.90
CA VAL A 177 -10.86 -8.72 3.17
C VAL A 177 -9.60 -7.98 2.72
N LEU A 178 -8.65 -7.79 3.64
CA LEU A 178 -7.38 -7.09 3.42
C LEU A 178 -6.22 -8.08 3.51
N LEU A 179 -5.53 -8.32 2.40
CA LEU A 179 -4.44 -9.31 2.31
C LEU A 179 -3.19 -8.73 1.67
N GLU A 180 -2.04 -9.27 2.05
CA GLU A 180 -0.79 -9.15 1.29
C GLU A 180 -0.65 -10.38 0.38
N THR A 181 -0.11 -10.22 -0.83
CA THR A 181 0.16 -11.35 -1.74
C THR A 181 1.38 -12.15 -1.29
N ILE A 182 2.30 -11.48 -0.60
CA ILE A 182 3.39 -12.09 0.17
C ILE A 182 3.49 -11.30 1.47
N GLN A 183 3.32 -11.96 2.61
CA GLN A 183 3.55 -11.33 3.91
C GLN A 183 5.03 -11.06 4.09
N GLY A 184 5.43 -9.80 3.93
CA GLY A 184 6.82 -9.38 4.00
C GLY A 184 7.38 -9.48 5.42
N GLU A 185 6.82 -8.67 6.30
CA GLU A 185 7.18 -8.61 7.72
C GLU A 185 6.85 -9.91 8.46
N GLY A 186 5.85 -10.67 7.96
CA GLY A 186 5.47 -11.99 8.49
C GLY A 186 6.47 -13.11 8.19
N GLY A 187 7.63 -12.81 7.57
CA GLY A 187 8.68 -13.78 7.28
C GLY A 187 8.80 -14.16 5.81
N VAL A 188 8.40 -13.27 4.89
CA VAL A 188 8.42 -13.51 3.43
C VAL A 188 7.63 -14.76 3.05
N VAL A 189 6.37 -14.81 3.49
CA VAL A 189 5.47 -15.96 3.28
C VAL A 189 4.52 -15.67 2.12
N PRO A 190 4.63 -16.37 0.97
CA PRO A 190 3.71 -16.16 -0.15
C PRO A 190 2.30 -16.69 0.15
N ALA A 191 1.28 -15.97 -0.31
CA ALA A 191 -0.05 -16.54 -0.42
C ALA A 191 -0.07 -17.62 -1.52
N SER A 192 -0.80 -18.71 -1.29
CA SER A 192 -1.11 -19.67 -2.34
C SER A 192 -2.07 -19.03 -3.36
N VAL A 193 -1.96 -19.47 -4.62
CA VAL A 193 -2.85 -19.02 -5.69
C VAL A 193 -4.30 -19.36 -5.35
N GLU A 194 -4.52 -20.56 -4.82
CA GLU A 194 -5.83 -21.07 -4.42
C GLU A 194 -6.45 -20.20 -3.32
N TYR A 195 -5.65 -19.75 -2.34
CA TYR A 195 -6.13 -18.87 -1.27
C TYR A 195 -6.57 -17.51 -1.79
N LEU A 196 -5.77 -16.87 -2.66
CA LEU A 196 -6.11 -15.57 -3.26
C LEU A 196 -7.34 -15.66 -4.17
N GLN A 197 -7.45 -16.73 -4.96
CA GLN A 197 -8.61 -16.99 -5.82
C GLN A 197 -9.87 -17.27 -5.00
N ALA A 198 -9.77 -18.04 -3.92
CA ALA A 198 -10.87 -18.28 -3.00
C ALA A 198 -11.34 -16.99 -2.32
N ALA A 199 -10.40 -16.16 -1.83
CA ALA A 199 -10.70 -14.86 -1.26
C ALA A 199 -11.44 -13.97 -2.27
N ARG A 200 -10.95 -13.88 -3.52
CA ARG A 200 -11.63 -13.12 -4.58
C ARG A 200 -13.05 -13.63 -4.83
N LYS A 201 -13.23 -14.94 -5.00
CA LYS A 201 -14.54 -15.55 -5.23
C LYS A 201 -15.51 -15.22 -4.10
N MET A 202 -15.11 -15.47 -2.85
CA MET A 202 -15.95 -15.21 -1.68
C MET A 202 -16.30 -13.72 -1.52
N CYS A 203 -15.34 -12.82 -1.77
CA CYS A 203 -15.59 -11.38 -1.75
C CYS A 203 -16.65 -10.98 -2.77
N THR A 204 -16.57 -11.51 -4.01
CA THR A 204 -17.56 -11.26 -5.05
C THR A 204 -18.95 -11.80 -4.68
N GLU A 205 -19.04 -13.05 -4.22
CA GLU A 205 -20.31 -13.70 -3.86
C GLU A 205 -21.04 -12.99 -2.71
N ARG A 206 -20.29 -12.39 -1.76
CA ARG A 206 -20.83 -11.75 -0.56
C ARG A 206 -20.93 -10.22 -0.66
N GLY A 207 -20.56 -9.64 -1.80
CA GLY A 207 -20.49 -8.19 -1.98
C GLY A 207 -19.58 -7.51 -0.95
N ILE A 208 -18.41 -8.11 -0.71
CA ILE A 208 -17.34 -7.64 0.18
C ILE A 208 -16.17 -7.21 -0.71
N LEU A 209 -15.45 -6.16 -0.32
CA LEU A 209 -14.28 -5.73 -1.09
C LEU A 209 -13.10 -6.69 -0.86
N LEU A 210 -12.39 -7.07 -1.93
CA LEU A 210 -11.04 -7.60 -1.82
C LEU A 210 -10.04 -6.45 -1.93
N MET A 211 -9.32 -6.18 -0.85
CA MET A 211 -8.25 -5.19 -0.80
C MET A 211 -6.90 -5.92 -0.77
N ILE A 212 -5.98 -5.52 -1.64
CA ILE A 212 -4.63 -6.07 -1.66
C ILE A 212 -3.63 -4.98 -1.28
N ASP A 213 -2.88 -5.24 -0.21
CA ASP A 213 -1.75 -4.42 0.19
C ASP A 213 -0.52 -4.78 -0.64
N GLU A 214 -0.29 -3.99 -1.69
CA GLU A 214 0.88 -4.07 -2.57
C GLU A 214 1.97 -3.06 -2.15
N VAL A 215 1.92 -2.53 -0.92
CA VAL A 215 2.92 -1.55 -0.44
C VAL A 215 4.33 -2.10 -0.58
N GLN A 216 4.55 -3.38 -0.28
CA GLN A 216 5.86 -4.02 -0.42
C GLN A 216 6.04 -4.82 -1.70
N THR A 217 5.00 -5.50 -2.17
CA THR A 217 5.05 -6.45 -3.29
C THR A 217 4.77 -5.83 -4.65
N GLY A 218 4.28 -4.60 -4.69
CA GLY A 218 4.00 -3.85 -5.92
C GLY A 218 5.26 -3.30 -6.59
N PHE A 219 5.03 -2.63 -7.71
CA PHE A 219 6.06 -2.03 -8.58
C PHE A 219 7.21 -2.98 -8.91
N ALA A 220 6.90 -4.08 -9.60
CA ALA A 220 7.88 -5.02 -10.15
C ALA A 220 8.66 -5.85 -9.10
N ARG A 221 8.38 -5.71 -7.80
CA ARG A 221 9.10 -6.44 -6.73
C ARG A 221 9.07 -7.96 -6.93
N THR A 222 7.97 -8.49 -7.45
CA THR A 222 7.76 -9.93 -7.65
C THR A 222 7.98 -10.38 -9.10
N GLY A 223 8.52 -9.52 -9.98
CA GLY A 223 8.68 -9.78 -11.41
C GLY A 223 7.43 -9.47 -12.28
N LYS A 224 6.32 -9.10 -11.65
CA LYS A 224 5.10 -8.53 -12.24
C LYS A 224 4.88 -7.13 -11.66
N TRP A 225 4.10 -6.26 -12.32
CA TRP A 225 3.85 -4.92 -11.79
C TRP A 225 3.26 -4.99 -10.38
N PHE A 226 2.35 -5.94 -10.14
CA PHE A 226 1.75 -6.21 -8.84
C PHE A 226 1.74 -7.71 -8.53
N GLY A 227 1.88 -8.07 -7.26
CA GLY A 227 1.93 -9.47 -6.82
C GLY A 227 0.65 -10.26 -7.11
N PHE A 228 -0.52 -9.61 -7.09
CA PHE A 228 -1.81 -10.28 -7.29
C PHE A 228 -1.97 -10.87 -8.70
N GLU A 229 -1.20 -10.37 -9.67
CA GLU A 229 -1.20 -10.86 -11.06
C GLU A 229 -0.82 -12.34 -11.13
N HIS A 230 0.04 -12.83 -10.22
CA HIS A 230 0.46 -14.24 -10.19
C HIS A 230 -0.69 -15.20 -9.89
N ALA A 231 -1.75 -14.73 -9.23
CA ALA A 231 -2.96 -15.51 -8.95
C ALA A 231 -4.10 -15.27 -9.96
N ASN A 232 -3.90 -14.38 -10.95
CA ASN A 232 -4.91 -13.95 -11.92
C ASN A 232 -6.21 -13.47 -11.25
N ILE A 233 -6.10 -12.74 -10.15
CA ILE A 233 -7.25 -12.15 -9.45
C ILE A 233 -7.33 -10.65 -9.73
N LYS A 234 -8.52 -10.10 -9.54
CA LYS A 234 -8.80 -8.67 -9.68
C LYS A 234 -9.22 -8.08 -8.34
N PRO A 235 -8.35 -7.32 -7.65
CA PRO A 235 -8.73 -6.65 -6.41
C PRO A 235 -9.68 -5.47 -6.68
N ASP A 236 -10.49 -5.14 -5.68
CA ASP A 236 -11.35 -3.95 -5.72
C ASP A 236 -10.59 -2.68 -5.34
N VAL A 237 -9.56 -2.85 -4.50
CA VAL A 237 -8.73 -1.80 -3.91
C VAL A 237 -7.28 -2.29 -3.80
N VAL A 238 -6.33 -1.42 -4.14
CA VAL A 238 -4.89 -1.70 -4.02
C VAL A 238 -4.19 -0.56 -3.30
N MET A 239 -3.39 -0.89 -2.29
CA MET A 239 -2.56 0.07 -1.55
C MET A 239 -1.12 0.00 -2.06
N LEU A 240 -0.51 1.16 -2.26
CA LEU A 240 0.79 1.34 -2.91
C LEU A 240 1.66 2.30 -2.09
N ALA A 241 2.97 2.05 -2.00
CA ALA A 241 3.98 3.00 -1.51
C ALA A 241 5.39 2.47 -1.82
N LYS A 242 6.37 2.70 -0.93
CA LYS A 242 7.76 2.20 -0.97
C LYS A 242 8.42 2.43 -2.33
N ALA A 243 8.47 1.39 -3.17
CA ALA A 243 9.04 1.39 -4.50
C ALA A 243 8.50 2.50 -5.40
N MET A 244 7.25 2.93 -5.16
CA MET A 244 6.55 3.98 -5.90
C MET A 244 7.36 5.27 -6.07
N GLY A 245 7.98 5.76 -4.99
CA GLY A 245 8.76 7.01 -5.03
C GLY A 245 10.28 6.78 -4.98
N ASN A 246 10.73 5.53 -5.05
CA ASN A 246 12.13 5.12 -4.95
C ASN A 246 12.93 5.86 -3.85
N GLY A 247 12.33 6.05 -2.66
CA GLY A 247 12.90 6.77 -1.53
C GLY A 247 12.22 8.11 -1.20
N MET A 248 11.49 8.72 -2.15
CA MET A 248 10.61 9.85 -1.86
C MET A 248 9.36 9.37 -1.11
N PRO A 249 8.94 10.02 0.00
CA PRO A 249 7.70 9.66 0.69
C PRO A 249 6.47 9.89 -0.18
N ILE A 250 5.87 8.79 -0.63
CA ILE A 250 4.61 8.77 -1.36
C ILE A 250 3.92 7.43 -1.11
N GLY A 251 2.60 7.48 -1.02
CA GLY A 251 1.73 6.31 -1.09
C GLY A 251 0.52 6.62 -1.97
N ALA A 252 -0.23 5.59 -2.33
CA ALA A 252 -1.47 5.74 -3.06
C ALA A 252 -2.47 4.66 -2.68
N LEU A 253 -3.74 5.03 -2.71
CA LEU A 253 -4.86 4.12 -2.75
C LEU A 253 -5.41 4.15 -4.18
N TRP A 254 -5.43 3.01 -4.84
CA TRP A 254 -6.21 2.83 -6.05
C TRP A 254 -7.46 2.01 -5.73
N ALA A 255 -8.59 2.36 -6.33
CA ALA A 255 -9.81 1.56 -6.25
C ALA A 255 -10.56 1.60 -7.58
N SER A 256 -11.28 0.52 -7.90
CA SER A 256 -12.14 0.50 -9.08
C SER A 256 -13.15 1.67 -9.04
N GLN A 257 -13.55 2.17 -10.20
CA GLN A 257 -14.37 3.38 -10.32
C GLN A 257 -15.67 3.30 -9.51
N GLN A 258 -16.31 2.12 -9.49
CA GLN A 258 -17.52 1.89 -8.70
C GLN A 258 -17.25 2.03 -7.19
N VAL A 259 -16.16 1.46 -6.70
CA VAL A 259 -15.80 1.48 -5.28
C VAL A 259 -15.32 2.87 -4.88
N ALA A 260 -14.45 3.50 -5.67
CA ALA A 260 -13.95 4.86 -5.40
C ALA A 260 -15.09 5.89 -5.31
N SER A 261 -16.16 5.71 -6.09
CA SER A 261 -17.29 6.64 -6.13
C SER A 261 -18.06 6.78 -4.81
N VAL A 262 -17.85 5.91 -3.81
CA VAL A 262 -18.49 6.04 -2.49
C VAL A 262 -17.88 7.18 -1.67
N PHE A 263 -16.61 7.52 -1.91
CA PHE A 263 -16.04 8.75 -1.39
C PHE A 263 -16.62 9.98 -2.12
N LYS A 264 -16.85 11.02 -1.33
CA LYS A 264 -17.41 12.31 -1.68
C LYS A 264 -16.48 13.40 -1.10
N PRO A 265 -16.52 14.62 -1.65
CA PRO A 265 -15.73 15.72 -1.12
C PRO A 265 -15.91 15.85 0.40
N GLY A 266 -14.80 15.80 1.14
CA GLY A 266 -14.78 15.92 2.61
C GLY A 266 -14.66 14.62 3.41
N ASP A 267 -14.88 13.43 2.83
CA ASP A 267 -14.77 12.17 3.58
C ASP A 267 -13.31 11.82 3.96
N HIS A 268 -12.37 12.22 3.11
CA HIS A 268 -10.95 11.98 3.27
C HIS A 268 -10.16 13.14 2.65
N GLY A 269 -8.93 13.33 3.11
CA GLY A 269 -8.00 14.31 2.58
C GLY A 269 -6.66 14.21 3.27
N SER A 270 -5.65 14.83 2.67
CA SER A 270 -4.31 14.95 3.25
C SER A 270 -3.68 16.22 2.71
N THR A 271 -3.08 17.05 3.56
CA THR A 271 -2.45 18.30 3.12
C THR A 271 -1.45 18.06 2.00
N TYR A 272 -0.63 17.01 2.09
CA TYR A 272 0.44 16.70 1.13
C TYR A 272 0.04 15.71 0.03
N SER A 273 -1.23 15.32 -0.04
CA SER A 273 -1.74 14.45 -1.12
C SER A 273 -1.41 15.03 -2.49
N GLY A 274 -0.82 14.21 -3.35
CA GLY A 274 -0.59 14.54 -4.76
C GLY A 274 0.31 15.75 -4.98
N THR A 275 1.25 16.05 -4.07
CA THR A 275 2.23 17.12 -4.31
C THR A 275 3.00 16.85 -5.59
N ALA A 276 3.24 17.89 -6.38
CA ALA A 276 3.97 17.75 -7.64
C ALA A 276 5.38 17.17 -7.40
N LEU A 277 6.04 17.55 -6.30
CA LEU A 277 7.36 17.02 -5.94
C LEU A 277 7.33 15.50 -5.72
N ALA A 278 6.38 14.99 -4.93
CA ALA A 278 6.32 13.56 -4.61
C ALA A 278 5.90 12.72 -5.83
N THR A 279 4.99 13.24 -6.67
CA THR A 279 4.52 12.53 -7.88
C THR A 279 5.48 12.66 -9.07
N ALA A 280 6.46 13.57 -9.02
CA ALA A 280 7.55 13.61 -9.99
C ALA A 280 8.61 12.53 -9.77
N ALA A 281 8.75 12.07 -8.52
CA ALA A 281 9.68 11.01 -8.13
C ALA A 281 9.19 9.63 -8.57
#